data_AF-A0A3N5G537-F1
#
_entry.id   AF-A0A3N5G537-F1
#
_cell.length_a   1.000
_cell.length_b   1.000
_cell.length_c   1.000
_cell.angle_alpha   90.00
_cell.angle_beta   90.00
_cell.angle_gamma   90.00
#
_symmetry.space_group_name_H-M   'P 1'
#
loop_
_entity.id
_entity.type
_entity.pdbx_description
1 polymer ?
#
loop_
_entity_poly.entity_id
_entity_poly.type
_entity_poly.pdbx_seq_one_letter_code
_entity_poly.pdbx_strand_id
1 'polypeptide(L)'
;ETLDTLKALPEPVAARAYYSAEMWSPDINTLLDNLKASSDGKFTYERIDPVQNPLVPKNDGVDSDATVVLQMGERKELAHFASEQDLVAAMLRLINPEQRAIYFLTGHGELDTENPGDTSYTLIKGALQNKNYTVNLLNLSSEGKIPEDARAVLVAGPKLPLTAEEAAMLETYLDNGGALVVMEEPRPLTEYGDSPNPLADLLAKWGIALNNDIILDPGANPPLLVYSDNQNYAQHPISDKLRGIDQRFFTASSLKLDNVPQDVEITPLAPTYPNAWGEMDIQSIENNTPAFDEAVDFAGPLTLAVAAENYSTSGRLVVFGDAEFAADALYQQGNGDMLLNAVDWAAEQENMISLTPKNNVSRTYSPPGTLGLVSMILVSVCLIPILVLAAGVSSWYSRRRRG
;
A
#
# COMPACT_ATOMS: atom_id res chain seq x y z
N GLU A 1 0.17 -17.78 3.99
CA GLU A 1 1.40 -17.11 3.58
C GLU A 1 2.64 -17.97 3.77
N THR A 2 3.16 -18.17 4.99
CA THR A 2 4.32 -19.04 5.24
C THR A 2 4.15 -20.44 4.64
N LEU A 3 2.95 -21.03 4.80
CA LEU A 3 2.58 -22.30 4.16
C LEU A 3 2.57 -22.25 2.63
N ASP A 4 2.20 -21.12 2.05
CA ASP A 4 2.11 -20.94 0.60
C ASP A 4 3.51 -20.75 0.01
N THR A 5 4.37 -19.95 0.66
CA THR A 5 5.80 -19.84 0.33
C THR A 5 6.50 -21.19 0.40
N LEU A 6 6.28 -21.96 1.48
CA LEU A 6 6.87 -23.30 1.64
C LEU A 6 6.41 -24.26 0.54
N LYS A 7 5.14 -24.21 0.13
CA LYS A 7 4.62 -25.02 -0.99
C LYS A 7 5.25 -24.61 -2.31
N ALA A 8 5.43 -23.31 -2.52
CA ALA A 8 5.97 -22.72 -3.74
C ALA A 8 7.47 -22.95 -3.94
N LEU A 9 8.20 -23.43 -2.93
CA LEU A 9 9.63 -23.76 -3.05
C LEU A 9 9.87 -24.78 -4.18
N PRO A 10 10.67 -24.44 -5.21
CA PRO A 10 10.95 -25.34 -6.33
C PRO A 10 11.93 -26.47 -5.94
N GLU A 11 12.77 -26.23 -4.93
CA GLU A 11 13.80 -27.14 -4.44
C GLU A 11 13.85 -27.10 -2.89
N PRO A 12 14.44 -28.11 -2.22
CA PRO A 12 14.61 -28.08 -0.78
C PRO A 12 15.52 -26.93 -0.32
N VAL A 13 15.11 -26.25 0.76
CA VAL A 13 15.87 -25.21 1.46
C VAL A 13 16.51 -25.81 2.71
N ALA A 14 17.83 -25.64 2.84
CA ALA A 14 18.58 -25.95 4.04
C ALA A 14 18.94 -24.65 4.78
N ALA A 15 18.47 -24.50 6.01
CA ALA A 15 18.71 -23.34 6.84
C ALA A 15 19.84 -23.61 7.87
N ARG A 16 20.84 -22.73 7.92
CA ARG A 16 21.85 -22.71 8.98
C ARG A 16 21.55 -21.53 9.91
N ALA A 17 21.05 -21.83 11.10
CA ALA A 17 20.69 -20.83 12.10
C ALA A 17 21.90 -20.54 13.01
N TYR A 18 22.56 -19.41 12.79
CA TYR A 18 23.69 -18.94 13.58
C TYR A 18 23.20 -18.18 14.80
N TYR A 19 23.14 -18.90 15.93
CA TYR A 19 22.70 -18.36 17.21
C TYR A 19 23.62 -18.86 18.33
N SER A 20 24.23 -17.91 19.05
CA SER A 20 24.90 -18.22 20.32
C SER A 20 23.91 -18.82 21.32
N ALA A 21 24.43 -19.50 22.34
CA ALA A 21 23.62 -20.03 23.43
C ALA A 21 22.74 -18.97 24.12
N GLU A 22 23.18 -17.72 24.16
CA GLU A 22 22.47 -16.61 24.80
C GLU A 22 21.33 -16.06 23.93
N MET A 23 21.53 -16.01 22.61
CA MET A 23 20.54 -15.49 21.66
C MET A 23 19.51 -16.54 21.21
N TRP A 24 19.79 -17.83 21.42
CA TRP A 24 18.84 -18.89 21.08
C TRP A 24 17.64 -18.91 22.04
N SER A 25 16.47 -18.52 21.54
CA SER A 25 15.23 -18.52 22.30
C SER A 25 14.30 -19.70 21.96
N PRO A 26 13.35 -20.04 22.85
CA PRO A 26 12.27 -20.97 22.52
C PRO A 26 11.43 -20.52 21.31
N ASP A 27 11.30 -19.21 21.09
CA ASP A 27 10.49 -18.65 20.01
C ASP A 27 11.09 -18.96 18.64
N ILE A 28 12.40 -18.71 18.45
CA ILE A 28 13.07 -19.05 17.18
C ILE A 28 13.12 -20.57 16.95
N ASN A 29 13.31 -21.36 18.00
CA ASN A 29 13.25 -22.82 17.86
C ASN A 29 11.86 -23.27 17.39
N THR A 30 10.80 -22.76 18.03
CA THR A 30 9.42 -23.08 17.67
C THR A 30 9.10 -22.66 16.24
N LEU A 31 9.56 -21.48 15.82
CA LEU A 31 9.40 -20.99 14.46
C LEU A 31 10.05 -21.93 13.43
N LEU A 32 11.32 -22.28 13.61
CA LEU A 32 12.05 -23.17 12.69
C LEU A 32 11.48 -24.60 12.69
N ASP A 33 11.05 -25.11 13.85
CA ASP A 33 10.35 -26.40 13.96
C ASP A 33 9.02 -26.38 13.20
N ASN A 34 8.24 -25.31 13.32
CA ASN A 34 6.97 -25.15 12.60
C ASN A 34 7.18 -25.08 11.08
N LEU A 35 8.20 -24.34 10.62
CA LEU A 35 8.57 -24.28 9.20
C LEU A 35 8.93 -25.68 8.68
N LYS A 36 9.80 -26.40 9.40
CA LYS A 36 10.19 -27.77 9.06
C LYS A 36 8.99 -28.70 8.97
N ALA A 37 8.13 -28.71 9.99
CA ALA A 37 6.94 -29.55 10.06
C ALA A 37 5.93 -29.25 8.93
N SER A 38 5.84 -27.98 8.52
CA SER A 38 4.86 -27.52 7.54
C SER A 38 5.35 -27.55 6.09
N SER A 39 6.62 -27.90 5.86
CA SER A 39 7.26 -27.83 4.54
C SER A 39 7.16 -29.09 3.69
N ASP A 40 6.59 -30.17 4.22
CA ASP A 40 6.57 -31.50 3.58
C ASP A 40 7.96 -31.97 3.13
N GLY A 41 8.98 -31.70 3.96
CA GLY A 41 10.38 -32.06 3.70
C GLY A 41 11.15 -31.06 2.81
N LYS A 42 10.51 -30.00 2.32
CA LYS A 42 11.19 -28.94 1.54
C LYS A 42 11.99 -27.96 2.39
N PHE A 43 11.86 -27.97 3.71
CA PHE A 43 12.63 -27.11 4.62
C PHE A 43 13.30 -27.95 5.70
N THR A 44 14.60 -27.75 5.88
CA THR A 44 15.38 -28.32 6.98
C THR A 44 16.20 -27.23 7.64
N TYR A 45 16.57 -27.41 8.90
CA TYR A 45 17.46 -26.48 9.57
C TYR A 45 18.43 -27.20 10.50
N GLU A 46 19.60 -26.58 10.70
CA GLU A 46 20.54 -26.90 11.75
C GLU A 46 20.90 -25.64 12.54
N ARG A 47 21.10 -25.79 13.84
CA ARG A 47 21.62 -24.71 14.70
C ARG A 47 23.14 -24.81 14.74
N ILE A 48 23.80 -23.69 14.50
CA ILE A 48 25.25 -23.55 14.61
C ILE A 48 25.52 -22.46 15.64
N ASP A 49 26.30 -22.78 16.67
CA ASP A 49 26.78 -21.77 17.61
C ASP A 49 28.01 -21.07 16.98
N PRO A 50 27.93 -19.76 16.63
CA PRO A 50 29.00 -19.04 15.96
C PRO A 50 30.21 -18.79 16.89
N VAL A 51 30.03 -18.85 18.22
CA VAL A 51 31.12 -18.74 19.20
C VAL A 51 31.94 -20.03 19.20
N GLN A 52 31.29 -21.18 19.10
CA GLN A 52 31.98 -22.48 19.04
C GLN A 52 32.53 -22.80 17.65
N ASN A 53 31.92 -22.25 16.58
CA ASN A 53 32.30 -22.54 15.19
C ASN A 53 32.54 -21.26 14.37
N PRO A 54 33.60 -20.48 14.64
CA PRO A 54 33.78 -19.13 14.09
C PRO A 54 34.08 -19.07 12.58
N LEU A 55 34.49 -20.18 11.95
CA LEU A 55 34.84 -20.20 10.52
C LEU A 55 33.64 -20.39 9.60
N VAL A 56 32.62 -21.13 10.05
CA VAL A 56 31.41 -21.43 9.25
C VAL A 56 30.58 -20.18 8.93
N PRO A 57 30.21 -19.30 9.90
CA PRO A 57 29.44 -18.09 9.59
C PRO A 57 30.21 -17.16 8.65
N LYS A 58 31.53 -17.04 8.83
CA LYS A 58 32.37 -16.19 7.95
C LYS A 58 32.37 -16.66 6.49
N ASN A 59 32.38 -17.97 6.25
CA ASN A 59 32.29 -18.54 4.90
C ASN A 59 30.91 -18.36 4.27
N ASP A 60 29.89 -18.16 5.08
CA ASP A 60 28.52 -17.89 4.65
C ASP A 60 28.19 -16.39 4.55
N GLY A 61 29.15 -15.50 4.80
CA GLY A 61 28.93 -14.06 4.78
C GLY A 61 28.12 -13.54 5.98
N VAL A 62 28.02 -14.33 7.05
CA VAL A 62 27.36 -13.93 8.30
C VAL A 62 28.34 -13.12 9.14
N ASP A 63 27.98 -11.88 9.41
CA ASP A 63 28.77 -10.91 10.19
C ASP A 63 28.20 -10.64 11.60
N SER A 64 27.02 -11.20 11.89
CA SER A 64 26.22 -10.90 13.08
C SER A 64 25.56 -12.16 13.64
N ASP A 65 25.45 -12.23 14.98
CA ASP A 65 24.69 -13.27 15.68
C ASP A 65 23.18 -13.14 15.38
N ALA A 66 22.40 -14.19 15.65
CA ALA A 66 20.98 -14.27 15.32
C ALA A 66 20.66 -14.12 13.83
N THR A 67 21.47 -14.76 12.97
CA THR A 67 21.29 -14.76 11.51
C THR A 67 20.98 -16.17 11.02
N VAL A 68 19.98 -16.31 10.14
CA VAL A 68 19.68 -17.57 9.45
C VAL A 68 20.11 -17.48 8.00
N VAL A 69 20.98 -18.39 7.57
CA VAL A 69 21.35 -18.56 6.16
C VAL A 69 20.44 -19.60 5.54
N LEU A 70 19.64 -19.20 4.57
CA LEU A 70 18.83 -20.12 3.77
C LEU A 70 19.57 -20.48 2.49
N GLN A 71 19.69 -21.76 2.18
CA GLN A 71 20.37 -22.25 0.99
C GLN A 71 19.43 -23.12 0.14
N MET A 72 19.33 -22.81 -1.16
CA MET A 72 18.56 -23.57 -2.15
C MET A 72 19.41 -23.81 -3.41
N GLY A 73 19.96 -25.02 -3.54
CA GLY A 73 21.00 -25.31 -4.52
C GLY A 73 22.27 -24.49 -4.26
N GLU A 74 22.71 -23.75 -5.27
CA GLU A 74 23.86 -22.82 -5.20
C GLU A 74 23.48 -21.44 -4.63
N ARG A 75 22.19 -21.12 -4.53
CA ARG A 75 21.70 -19.83 -4.04
C ARG A 75 21.70 -19.78 -2.53
N LYS A 76 22.07 -18.63 -1.96
CA LYS A 76 22.05 -18.38 -0.52
C LYS A 76 21.45 -17.02 -0.23
N GLU A 77 20.65 -16.95 0.82
CA GLU A 77 20.01 -15.73 1.30
C GLU A 77 20.14 -15.63 2.82
N LEU A 78 20.30 -14.40 3.31
CA LEU A 78 20.47 -14.08 4.72
C LEU A 78 19.18 -13.51 5.30
N ALA A 79 18.81 -13.96 6.50
CA ALA A 79 17.76 -13.37 7.32
C ALA A 79 18.37 -12.98 8.67
N HIS A 80 18.64 -11.69 8.85
CA HIS A 80 19.16 -11.14 10.11
C HIS A 80 18.01 -10.97 11.11
N PHE A 81 18.25 -11.29 12.38
CA PHE A 81 17.25 -11.22 13.45
C PHE A 81 15.95 -11.97 13.13
N ALA A 82 16.11 -13.15 12.51
CA ALA A 82 15.06 -13.87 11.80
C ALA A 82 13.71 -13.96 12.54
N SER A 83 12.79 -13.06 12.19
CA SER A 83 11.36 -13.25 12.42
C SER A 83 10.78 -14.19 11.36
N GLU A 84 9.53 -14.61 11.52
CA GLU A 84 8.83 -15.37 10.48
C GLU A 84 8.81 -14.61 9.15
N GLN A 85 8.64 -13.29 9.21
CA GLN A 85 8.60 -12.42 8.03
C GLN A 85 9.96 -12.38 7.32
N ASP A 86 11.06 -12.26 8.07
CA ASP A 86 12.42 -12.22 7.49
C ASP A 86 12.77 -13.54 6.80
N LEU A 87 12.36 -14.67 7.39
CA LEU A 87 12.56 -16.00 6.80
C LEU A 87 11.73 -16.19 5.54
N VAL A 88 10.47 -15.74 5.54
CA VAL A 88 9.60 -15.77 4.34
C VAL A 88 10.20 -14.90 3.25
N ALA A 89 10.60 -13.66 3.55
CA ALA A 89 11.24 -12.77 2.59
C ALA A 89 12.50 -13.40 1.99
N ALA A 90 13.39 -13.96 2.80
CA ALA A 90 14.60 -14.64 2.33
C ALA A 90 14.29 -15.88 1.47
N MET A 91 13.25 -16.65 1.80
CA MET A 91 12.78 -17.75 0.94
C MET A 91 12.26 -17.25 -0.41
N LEU A 92 11.55 -16.12 -0.46
CA LEU A 92 11.07 -15.52 -1.71
C LEU A 92 12.24 -15.08 -2.60
N ARG A 93 13.32 -14.53 -2.01
CA ARG A 93 14.57 -14.20 -2.72
C ARG A 93 15.23 -15.44 -3.33
N LEU A 94 15.23 -16.56 -2.60
CA LEU A 94 15.72 -17.82 -3.15
C LEU A 94 14.89 -18.31 -4.33
N ILE A 95 13.56 -18.21 -4.26
CA ILE A 95 12.65 -18.60 -5.35
C ILE A 95 12.91 -17.74 -6.59
N ASN A 96 13.10 -16.44 -6.40
CA ASN A 96 13.22 -15.43 -7.45
C ASN A 96 14.54 -14.62 -7.34
N PRO A 97 15.65 -15.14 -7.89
CA PRO A 97 16.99 -14.58 -7.67
C PRO A 97 17.30 -13.30 -8.46
N GLU A 98 16.47 -12.91 -9.43
CA GLU A 98 16.65 -11.63 -10.12
C GLU A 98 16.27 -10.48 -9.17
N GLN A 99 17.21 -9.57 -8.91
CA GLN A 99 16.86 -8.27 -8.32
C GLN A 99 15.93 -7.54 -9.28
N ARG A 100 14.75 -7.20 -8.80
CA ARG A 100 13.69 -6.56 -9.59
C ARG A 100 13.73 -5.09 -9.28
N ALA A 101 14.13 -4.26 -10.24
CA ALA A 101 14.24 -2.84 -10.00
C ALA A 101 12.86 -2.17 -10.14
N ILE A 102 12.43 -1.46 -9.10
CA ILE A 102 11.27 -0.58 -9.11
C ILE A 102 11.80 0.83 -9.04
N TYR A 103 11.37 1.68 -9.96
CA TYR A 103 11.84 3.05 -10.06
C TYR A 103 10.74 4.03 -9.68
N PHE A 104 11.00 4.87 -8.68
CA PHE A 104 10.15 6.02 -8.38
C PHE A 104 10.65 7.23 -9.16
N LEU A 105 9.77 7.83 -9.95
CA LEU A 105 10.08 9.05 -10.68
C LEU A 105 10.30 10.21 -9.70
N THR A 106 11.26 11.06 -10.04
CA THR A 106 11.62 12.27 -9.31
C THR A 106 11.90 13.41 -10.28
N GLY A 107 11.74 14.64 -9.82
CA GLY A 107 12.07 15.85 -10.56
C GLY A 107 10.91 16.84 -10.67
N HIS A 108 9.70 16.41 -10.33
CA HIS A 108 8.46 17.16 -10.47
C HIS A 108 7.72 17.34 -9.14
N GLY A 109 8.35 17.05 -8.00
CA GLY A 109 7.75 17.18 -6.68
C GLY A 109 6.91 15.96 -6.27
N GLU A 110 7.21 14.79 -6.85
CA GLU A 110 6.65 13.50 -6.45
C GLU A 110 6.90 13.20 -4.97
N LEU A 111 6.08 12.31 -4.39
CA LEU A 111 6.20 11.91 -2.98
C LEU A 111 7.56 11.28 -2.66
N ASP A 112 8.17 11.71 -1.55
CA ASP A 112 9.51 11.32 -1.13
C ASP A 112 9.55 9.87 -0.61
N THR A 113 10.52 9.05 -1.03
CA THR A 113 10.70 7.67 -0.57
C THR A 113 11.86 7.48 0.41
N GLU A 114 12.66 8.51 0.64
CA GLU A 114 13.88 8.49 1.47
C GLU A 114 13.68 9.13 2.84
N ASN A 115 12.88 10.20 2.91
CA ASN A 115 12.68 11.00 4.13
C ASN A 115 11.29 10.75 4.72
N PRO A 116 11.19 10.17 5.93
CA PRO A 116 9.90 9.90 6.56
C PRO A 116 9.10 11.17 6.85
N GLY A 117 7.82 11.12 6.56
CA GLY A 117 6.84 12.19 6.78
C GLY A 117 5.43 11.70 6.48
N ASP A 118 4.40 12.44 6.92
CA ASP A 118 3.00 12.02 6.77
C ASP A 118 2.62 11.78 5.30
N THR A 119 3.10 12.66 4.40
CA THR A 119 3.00 12.58 2.95
C THR A 119 4.31 12.11 2.33
N SER A 120 4.79 10.94 2.74
CA SER A 120 5.95 10.26 2.15
C SER A 120 5.65 8.79 1.92
N TYR A 121 6.48 8.12 1.13
CA TYR A 121 6.36 6.72 0.71
C TYR A 121 7.47 5.84 1.30
N THR A 122 8.02 6.20 2.46
CA THR A 122 9.12 5.44 3.06
C THR A 122 8.69 4.04 3.51
N LEU A 123 7.44 3.89 3.98
CA LEU A 123 6.88 2.58 4.32
C LEU A 123 6.62 1.73 3.08
N ILE A 124 6.18 2.33 1.98
CA ILE A 124 6.02 1.64 0.68
C ILE A 124 7.38 1.15 0.19
N LYS A 125 8.41 2.01 0.19
CA LYS A 125 9.78 1.62 -0.18
C LYS A 125 10.27 0.44 0.67
N GLY A 126 10.14 0.53 2.00
CA GLY A 126 10.55 -0.54 2.90
C GLY A 126 9.82 -1.85 2.63
N ALA A 127 8.51 -1.78 2.37
CA ALA A 127 7.70 -2.96 2.05
C ALA A 127 8.10 -3.58 0.70
N LEU A 128 8.39 -2.78 -0.33
CA LEU A 128 8.91 -3.27 -1.61
C LEU A 128 10.28 -3.93 -1.44
N GLN A 129 11.18 -3.33 -0.65
CA GLN A 129 12.49 -3.92 -0.34
C GLN A 129 12.37 -5.25 0.41
N ASN A 130 11.43 -5.34 1.35
CA ASN A 130 11.12 -6.60 2.04
C ASN A 130 10.59 -7.68 1.09
N LYS A 131 10.00 -7.28 -0.05
CA LYS A 131 9.53 -8.16 -1.13
C LYS A 131 10.60 -8.44 -2.20
N ASN A 132 11.87 -8.13 -1.92
CA ASN A 132 13.01 -8.32 -2.82
C ASN A 132 13.08 -7.39 -4.04
N TYR A 133 12.38 -6.26 -4.00
CA TYR A 133 12.60 -5.23 -5.01
C TYR A 133 13.81 -4.39 -4.64
N THR A 134 14.65 -4.08 -5.63
CA THR A 134 15.60 -2.98 -5.53
C THR A 134 14.83 -1.71 -5.86
N VAL A 135 14.62 -0.84 -4.88
CA VAL A 135 13.90 0.42 -5.09
C VAL A 135 14.89 1.55 -5.36
N ASN A 136 14.78 2.14 -6.54
CA ASN A 136 15.65 3.20 -7.04
C ASN A 136 14.84 4.47 -7.33
N LEU A 137 15.51 5.63 -7.31
CA LEU A 137 14.96 6.87 -7.83
C LEU A 137 15.34 7.02 -9.31
N LEU A 138 14.43 7.55 -10.12
CA LEU A 138 14.66 7.86 -11.54
C LEU A 138 14.36 9.33 -11.78
N ASN A 139 15.30 10.04 -12.40
CA ASN A 139 15.06 11.41 -12.90
C ASN A 139 15.24 11.41 -14.42
N LEU A 140 14.13 11.41 -15.16
CA LEU A 140 14.15 11.27 -16.62
C LEU A 140 14.86 12.43 -17.32
N SER A 141 14.75 13.64 -16.81
CA SER A 141 15.48 14.82 -17.31
C SER A 141 17.01 14.65 -17.23
N SER A 142 17.51 13.96 -16.20
CA SER A 142 18.95 13.74 -15.99
C SER A 142 19.47 12.48 -16.68
N GLU A 143 18.69 11.40 -16.65
CA GLU A 143 19.07 10.07 -17.16
C GLU A 143 18.80 9.93 -18.67
N GLY A 144 17.76 10.61 -19.19
CA GLY A 144 17.35 10.59 -20.59
C GLY A 144 16.80 9.26 -21.10
N LYS A 145 16.59 8.28 -20.21
CA LYS A 145 15.96 6.98 -20.52
C LYS A 145 15.48 6.28 -19.25
N ILE A 146 14.61 5.30 -19.43
CA ILE A 146 14.22 4.35 -18.39
C ILE A 146 15.23 3.18 -18.41
N PRO A 147 15.79 2.76 -17.25
CA PRO A 147 16.70 1.63 -17.17
C PRO A 147 16.10 0.32 -17.67
N GLU A 148 16.90 -0.52 -18.33
CA GLU A 148 16.44 -1.78 -18.93
C GLU A 148 16.02 -2.84 -17.90
N ASP A 149 16.49 -2.71 -16.65
CA ASP A 149 16.14 -3.56 -15.52
C ASP A 149 14.87 -3.11 -14.78
N ALA A 150 14.26 -1.99 -15.19
CA ALA A 150 13.04 -1.46 -14.61
C ALA A 150 11.86 -2.42 -14.87
N ARG A 151 11.37 -3.05 -13.79
CA ARG A 151 10.17 -3.89 -13.82
C ARG A 151 8.89 -3.07 -13.70
N ALA A 152 8.95 -1.95 -12.99
CA ALA A 152 7.91 -0.95 -13.04
C ALA A 152 8.48 0.44 -12.74
N VAL A 153 7.82 1.47 -13.27
CA VAL A 153 8.05 2.88 -12.94
C VAL A 153 6.83 3.41 -12.21
N LEU A 154 7.05 4.12 -11.10
CA LEU A 154 6.01 4.76 -10.30
C LEU A 154 6.09 6.27 -10.48
N VAL A 155 4.96 6.89 -10.83
CA VAL A 155 4.83 8.35 -10.91
C VAL A 155 3.89 8.79 -9.80
N ALA A 156 4.46 9.15 -8.64
CA ALA A 156 3.72 9.38 -7.40
C ALA A 156 3.40 10.85 -7.16
N GLY A 157 2.28 11.32 -7.71
CA GLY A 157 1.73 12.65 -7.43
C GLY A 157 2.62 13.82 -7.86
N PRO A 158 3.05 13.91 -9.14
CA PRO A 158 3.88 15.01 -9.62
C PRO A 158 3.18 16.36 -9.39
N LYS A 159 3.84 17.27 -8.66
CA LYS A 159 3.35 18.64 -8.40
C LYS A 159 3.56 19.59 -9.56
N LEU A 160 4.57 19.34 -10.40
CA LEU A 160 4.82 20.03 -11.67
C LEU A 160 4.51 19.09 -12.85
N PRO A 161 4.07 19.62 -14.00
CA PRO A 161 3.76 18.77 -15.15
C PRO A 161 5.06 18.16 -15.70
N LEU A 162 5.01 16.88 -16.05
CA LEU A 162 6.05 16.24 -16.86
C LEU A 162 6.13 16.93 -18.22
N THR A 163 7.33 16.93 -18.81
CA THR A 163 7.49 17.39 -20.19
C THR A 163 6.90 16.39 -21.19
N ALA A 164 6.60 16.86 -22.41
CA ALA A 164 6.15 15.97 -23.48
C ALA A 164 7.20 14.91 -23.86
N GLU A 165 8.48 15.20 -23.68
CA GLU A 165 9.57 14.25 -23.93
C GLU A 165 9.58 13.14 -22.87
N GLU A 166 9.39 13.48 -21.59
CA GLU A 166 9.28 12.51 -20.49
C GLU A 166 8.04 11.63 -20.63
N ALA A 167 6.88 12.21 -20.95
CA ALA A 167 5.67 11.44 -21.22
C ALA A 167 5.86 10.49 -22.42
N ALA A 168 6.55 10.92 -23.48
CA ALA A 168 6.87 10.06 -24.63
C ALA A 168 7.85 8.92 -24.29
N MET A 169 8.77 9.14 -23.34
CA MET A 169 9.62 8.06 -22.82
C MET A 169 8.81 7.02 -22.04
N LEU A 170 7.89 7.46 -21.18
CA LEU A 170 6.97 6.57 -20.45
C LEU A 170 6.05 5.80 -21.42
N GLU A 171 5.54 6.46 -22.46
CA GLU A 171 4.77 5.83 -23.53
C GLU A 171 5.57 4.74 -24.23
N THR A 172 6.79 5.06 -24.66
CA THR A 172 7.68 4.10 -25.33
C THR A 172 7.98 2.90 -24.43
N TYR A 173 8.10 3.11 -23.12
CA TYR A 173 8.30 2.03 -22.16
C TYR A 173 7.08 1.11 -22.07
N LEU A 174 5.87 1.66 -21.99
CA LEU A 174 4.61 0.90 -22.02
C LEU A 174 4.43 0.13 -23.35
N ASP A 175 4.75 0.75 -24.48
CA ASP A 175 4.67 0.14 -25.82
C ASP A 175 5.63 -1.05 -25.98
N ASN A 176 6.72 -1.08 -25.21
CA ASN A 176 7.69 -2.16 -25.17
C ASN A 176 7.36 -3.24 -24.10
N GLY A 177 6.15 -3.21 -23.52
CA GLY A 177 5.74 -4.16 -22.49
C GLY A 177 6.17 -3.79 -21.07
N GLY A 178 6.59 -2.55 -20.85
CA GLY A 178 6.90 -2.03 -19.52
C GLY A 178 5.66 -1.83 -18.66
N ALA A 179 5.88 -1.54 -17.38
CA ALA A 179 4.81 -1.39 -16.41
C ALA A 179 4.84 -0.03 -15.70
N LEU A 180 3.74 0.71 -15.75
CA LEU A 180 3.62 2.04 -15.15
C LEU A 180 2.55 2.05 -14.06
N VAL A 181 2.86 2.61 -12.90
CA VAL A 181 1.87 2.91 -11.86
C VAL A 181 1.85 4.41 -11.63
N VAL A 182 0.75 5.04 -11.98
CA VAL A 182 0.55 6.48 -11.92
C VAL A 182 -0.40 6.81 -10.79
N MET A 183 -0.03 7.78 -9.97
CA MET A 183 -0.93 8.42 -9.03
C MET A 183 -0.96 9.90 -9.35
N GLU A 184 -2.12 10.41 -9.73
CA GLU A 184 -2.32 11.79 -10.12
C GLU A 184 -3.24 12.46 -9.09
N GLU A 185 -2.87 13.65 -8.65
CA GLU A 185 -3.70 14.47 -7.78
C GLU A 185 -4.70 15.29 -8.62
N PRO A 186 -5.86 15.67 -8.07
CA PRO A 186 -6.71 16.67 -8.72
C PRO A 186 -5.89 17.92 -9.04
N ARG A 187 -6.09 18.46 -10.26
CA ARG A 187 -5.35 19.63 -10.75
C ARG A 187 -5.25 20.79 -9.73
N PRO A 188 -6.29 21.14 -8.94
CA PRO A 188 -6.18 22.19 -7.91
C PRO A 188 -5.14 21.92 -6.80
N LEU A 189 -4.75 20.67 -6.58
CA LEU A 189 -3.73 20.24 -5.60
C LEU A 189 -2.33 20.08 -6.20
N THR A 190 -2.17 20.51 -7.45
CA THR A 190 -0.91 20.56 -8.20
C THR A 190 -0.50 22.01 -8.47
N GLU A 191 0.73 22.21 -8.93
CA GLU A 191 1.25 23.50 -9.39
C GLU A 191 1.19 23.64 -10.92
N TYR A 192 0.32 22.88 -11.59
CA TYR A 192 0.28 22.87 -13.06
C TYR A 192 -0.24 24.18 -13.63
N GLY A 193 -1.14 24.85 -12.90
CA GLY A 193 -1.88 26.01 -13.40
C GLY A 193 -2.62 25.65 -14.70
N ASP A 194 -2.43 26.46 -15.75
CA ASP A 194 -2.99 26.23 -17.08
C ASP A 194 -2.08 25.39 -18.01
N SER A 195 -0.97 24.87 -17.48
CA SER A 195 -0.03 24.09 -18.29
C SER A 195 -0.68 22.82 -18.83
N PRO A 196 -0.25 22.34 -20.02
CA PRO A 196 -0.64 21.01 -20.50
C PRO A 196 -0.26 19.92 -19.49
N ASN A 197 -1.00 18.82 -19.47
CA ASN A 197 -0.64 17.61 -18.74
C ASN A 197 -0.35 16.47 -19.75
N PRO A 198 0.90 16.34 -20.24
CA PRO A 198 1.27 15.25 -21.15
C PRO A 198 1.12 13.85 -20.55
N LEU A 199 1.17 13.73 -19.22
CA LEU A 199 0.93 12.45 -18.54
C LEU A 199 -0.55 12.05 -18.69
N ALA A 200 -1.50 12.98 -18.47
CA ALA A 200 -2.91 12.72 -18.75
C ALA A 200 -3.17 12.41 -20.24
N ASP A 201 -2.47 13.05 -21.17
CA ASP A 201 -2.56 12.73 -22.61
C ASP A 201 -2.10 11.29 -22.90
N LEU A 202 -1.06 10.79 -22.21
CA LEU A 202 -0.64 9.39 -22.26
C LEU A 202 -1.71 8.46 -21.70
N LEU A 203 -2.28 8.76 -20.52
CA LEU A 203 -3.35 7.95 -19.92
C LEU A 203 -4.58 7.85 -20.83
N ALA A 204 -4.92 8.95 -21.53
CA ALA A 204 -6.04 9.00 -22.45
C ALA A 204 -5.87 8.03 -23.64
N LYS A 205 -4.64 7.73 -24.08
CA LYS A 205 -4.37 6.71 -25.12
C LYS A 205 -4.71 5.29 -24.66
N TRP A 206 -4.65 5.05 -23.35
CA TRP A 206 -5.09 3.81 -22.71
C TRP A 206 -6.59 3.81 -22.40
N GLY A 207 -7.30 4.89 -22.75
CA GLY A 207 -8.73 5.05 -22.49
C GLY A 207 -9.08 5.44 -21.05
N ILE A 208 -8.12 6.01 -20.32
CA ILE A 208 -8.28 6.45 -18.93
C ILE A 208 -8.13 7.97 -18.88
N ALA A 209 -9.09 8.66 -18.28
CA ALA A 209 -9.05 10.11 -18.08
C ALA A 209 -9.36 10.47 -16.62
N LEU A 210 -8.70 11.52 -16.12
CA LEU A 210 -9.10 12.17 -14.86
C LEU A 210 -10.24 13.15 -15.13
N ASN A 211 -11.28 13.11 -14.30
CA ASN A 211 -12.38 14.07 -14.41
C ASN A 211 -11.99 15.47 -13.89
N ASN A 212 -10.88 15.60 -13.14
CA ASN A 212 -10.44 16.82 -12.48
C ASN A 212 -11.46 17.39 -11.48
N ASP A 213 -12.34 16.54 -10.98
CA ASP A 213 -13.21 16.75 -9.85
C ASP A 213 -12.46 16.49 -8.53
N ILE A 214 -13.08 16.88 -7.42
CA ILE A 214 -12.71 16.38 -6.08
C ILE A 214 -13.88 15.58 -5.54
N ILE A 215 -13.62 14.33 -5.18
CA ILE A 215 -14.66 13.44 -4.69
C ILE A 215 -15.02 13.80 -3.25
N LEU A 216 -16.32 13.91 -2.99
CA LEU A 216 -16.92 14.11 -1.68
C LEU A 216 -17.81 12.93 -1.32
N ASP A 217 -17.60 12.36 -0.14
CA ASP A 217 -18.46 11.33 0.45
C ASP A 217 -19.23 11.92 1.66
N PRO A 218 -20.54 12.16 1.54
CA PRO A 218 -21.34 12.68 2.65
C PRO A 218 -21.48 11.71 3.82
N GLY A 219 -21.14 10.43 3.62
CA GLY A 219 -21.07 9.41 4.68
C GLY A 219 -19.77 9.47 5.49
N ALA A 220 -18.75 10.18 4.99
CA ALA A 220 -17.46 10.34 5.64
C ALA A 220 -17.36 11.61 6.49
N ASN A 221 -16.40 11.64 7.42
CA ASN A 221 -16.07 12.84 8.19
C ASN A 221 -14.54 12.97 8.38
N PRO A 222 -13.87 13.93 7.71
CA PRO A 222 -14.46 14.92 6.80
C PRO A 222 -14.93 14.29 5.47
N PRO A 223 -15.85 14.92 4.72
CA PRO A 223 -16.34 14.40 3.43
C PRO A 223 -15.26 14.17 2.36
N LEU A 224 -14.13 14.87 2.47
CA LEU A 224 -12.96 14.70 1.60
C LEU A 224 -12.19 13.39 1.84
N LEU A 225 -12.43 12.70 2.95
CA LEU A 225 -11.86 11.40 3.25
C LEU A 225 -12.78 10.31 2.70
N VAL A 226 -12.65 10.03 1.41
CA VAL A 226 -13.51 9.11 0.68
C VAL A 226 -13.10 7.67 0.98
N TYR A 227 -14.10 6.80 1.08
CA TYR A 227 -13.90 5.37 1.26
C TYR A 227 -14.26 4.61 -0.01
N SER A 228 -13.44 3.62 -0.36
CA SER A 228 -13.83 2.64 -1.36
C SER A 228 -14.93 1.72 -0.85
N ASP A 229 -15.88 1.37 -1.71
CA ASP A 229 -16.90 0.37 -1.45
C ASP A 229 -16.25 -1.02 -1.41
N ASN A 230 -15.94 -1.44 -0.19
CA ASN A 230 -15.14 -2.62 0.06
C ASN A 230 -15.83 -3.95 -0.31
N GLN A 231 -17.12 -3.92 -0.66
CA GLN A 231 -17.90 -5.09 -1.08
C GLN A 231 -18.00 -5.20 -2.60
N ASN A 232 -17.84 -4.10 -3.33
CA ASN A 232 -18.09 -4.03 -4.77
C ASN A 232 -16.82 -3.90 -5.63
N TYR A 233 -15.68 -4.36 -5.11
CA TYR A 233 -14.47 -4.50 -5.91
C TYR A 233 -14.66 -5.45 -7.09
N ALA A 234 -14.29 -4.98 -8.28
CA ALA A 234 -14.09 -5.84 -9.44
C ALA A 234 -13.12 -6.98 -9.10
N GLN A 235 -13.29 -8.12 -9.79
CA GLN A 235 -12.38 -9.24 -9.63
C GLN A 235 -11.05 -8.89 -10.30
N HIS A 236 -10.00 -8.77 -9.50
CA HIS A 236 -8.67 -8.42 -9.98
C HIS A 236 -7.62 -8.78 -8.92
N PRO A 237 -6.43 -9.29 -9.29
CA PRO A 237 -5.39 -9.62 -8.31
C PRO A 237 -5.07 -8.47 -7.34
N ILE A 238 -5.14 -7.22 -7.80
CA ILE A 238 -4.88 -6.03 -6.98
C ILE A 238 -5.87 -5.89 -5.80
N SER A 239 -7.15 -6.14 -6.04
CA SER A 239 -8.25 -5.86 -5.09
C SER A 239 -8.85 -7.10 -4.43
N ASP A 240 -8.63 -8.30 -4.97
CA ASP A 240 -9.31 -9.53 -4.53
C ASP A 240 -9.15 -9.82 -3.03
N LYS A 241 -7.96 -9.55 -2.48
CA LYS A 241 -7.65 -9.77 -1.05
C LYS A 241 -8.03 -8.59 -0.14
N LEU A 242 -8.51 -7.49 -0.72
CA LEU A 242 -8.91 -6.28 -0.01
C LEU A 242 -10.43 -6.18 0.17
N ARG A 243 -11.19 -7.16 -0.31
CA ARG A 243 -12.63 -7.25 -0.05
C ARG A 243 -12.92 -7.24 1.45
N GLY A 244 -13.79 -6.32 1.87
CA GLY A 244 -14.12 -6.09 3.28
C GLY A 244 -13.12 -5.20 4.04
N ILE A 245 -12.14 -4.59 3.36
CA ILE A 245 -11.23 -3.60 3.94
C ILE A 245 -11.43 -2.26 3.20
N ASP A 246 -11.97 -1.26 3.88
CA ASP A 246 -12.12 0.09 3.33
C ASP A 246 -10.75 0.71 3.05
N GLN A 247 -10.57 1.21 1.82
CA GLN A 247 -9.41 2.01 1.46
C GLN A 247 -9.77 3.48 1.54
N ARG A 248 -8.83 4.27 2.05
CA ARG A 248 -9.05 5.68 2.33
C ARG A 248 -8.33 6.55 1.32
N PHE A 249 -9.08 7.44 0.71
CA PHE A 249 -8.56 8.37 -0.28
C PHE A 249 -8.82 9.77 0.24
N PHE A 250 -7.78 10.58 0.34
CA PHE A 250 -7.92 11.96 0.78
C PHE A 250 -7.80 12.83 -0.46
N THR A 251 -8.84 13.63 -0.73
CA THR A 251 -8.84 14.56 -1.87
C THR A 251 -8.62 13.89 -3.24
N ALA A 252 -9.24 12.74 -3.48
CA ALA A 252 -9.14 12.05 -4.77
C ALA A 252 -9.95 12.72 -5.90
N SER A 253 -9.48 12.58 -7.14
CA SER A 253 -10.25 12.79 -8.37
C SER A 253 -10.77 11.45 -8.90
N SER A 254 -11.93 11.47 -9.53
CA SER A 254 -12.49 10.28 -10.16
C SER A 254 -11.89 10.03 -11.54
N LEU A 255 -11.75 8.74 -11.86
CA LEU A 255 -11.30 8.25 -13.15
C LEU A 255 -12.50 7.90 -14.03
N LYS A 256 -12.44 8.32 -15.29
CA LYS A 256 -13.40 7.99 -16.33
C LYS A 256 -12.74 7.08 -17.36
N LEU A 257 -13.50 6.08 -17.80
CA LEU A 257 -13.13 5.25 -18.94
C LEU A 257 -13.74 5.85 -20.22
N ASP A 258 -12.91 6.16 -21.20
CA ASP A 258 -13.33 6.80 -22.45
C ASP A 258 -12.48 6.30 -23.63
N ASN A 259 -13.10 5.98 -24.76
CA ASN A 259 -12.41 5.52 -25.97
C ASN A 259 -11.36 4.40 -25.75
N VAL A 260 -11.69 3.42 -24.90
CA VAL A 260 -10.80 2.28 -24.60
C VAL A 260 -10.39 1.57 -25.89
N PRO A 261 -9.06 1.45 -26.19
CA PRO A 261 -8.59 0.72 -27.35
C PRO A 261 -9.04 -0.74 -27.33
N GLN A 262 -9.22 -1.34 -28.51
CA GLN A 262 -9.66 -2.74 -28.60
C GLN A 262 -8.66 -3.72 -27.98
N ASP A 263 -7.38 -3.35 -27.99
CA ASP A 263 -6.26 -4.14 -27.50
C ASP A 263 -5.91 -3.93 -26.03
N VAL A 264 -6.68 -3.11 -25.33
CA VAL A 264 -6.50 -2.82 -23.91
C VAL A 264 -7.67 -3.41 -23.12
N GLU A 265 -7.36 -4.31 -22.19
CA GLU A 265 -8.30 -4.74 -21.16
C GLU A 265 -8.22 -3.78 -19.97
N ILE A 266 -9.35 -3.22 -19.55
CA ILE A 266 -9.43 -2.29 -18.43
C ILE A 266 -10.33 -2.85 -17.33
N THR A 267 -9.83 -2.83 -16.10
CA THR A 267 -10.59 -3.16 -14.89
C THR A 267 -10.64 -1.96 -13.95
N PRO A 268 -11.81 -1.34 -13.73
CA PRO A 268 -11.97 -0.32 -12.70
C PRO A 268 -11.87 -0.95 -11.30
N LEU A 269 -11.16 -0.27 -10.41
CA LEU A 269 -10.83 -0.70 -9.06
C LEU A 269 -11.25 0.38 -8.05
N ALA A 270 -11.50 -0.03 -6.81
CA ALA A 270 -11.91 0.87 -5.72
C ALA A 270 -13.05 1.82 -6.12
N PRO A 271 -14.24 1.30 -6.47
CA PRO A 271 -15.40 2.18 -6.61
C PRO A 271 -15.70 2.88 -5.29
N THR A 272 -16.21 4.10 -5.30
CA THR A 272 -16.75 4.76 -4.11
C THR A 272 -18.11 4.19 -3.71
N TYR A 273 -18.60 4.54 -2.53
CA TYR A 273 -20.01 4.30 -2.20
C TYR A 273 -20.95 5.12 -3.10
N PRO A 274 -22.18 4.64 -3.39
CA PRO A 274 -23.08 5.29 -4.36
C PRO A 274 -23.51 6.72 -4.05
N ASN A 275 -23.39 7.16 -2.79
CA ASN A 275 -23.76 8.49 -2.32
C ASN A 275 -22.63 9.53 -2.46
N ALA A 276 -21.42 9.11 -2.84
CA ALA A 276 -20.34 10.04 -3.14
C ALA A 276 -20.60 10.73 -4.48
N TRP A 277 -20.02 11.92 -4.67
CA TRP A 277 -20.04 12.64 -5.94
C TRP A 277 -18.71 13.34 -6.20
N GLY A 278 -18.45 13.63 -7.47
CA GLY A 278 -17.29 14.39 -7.94
C GLY A 278 -17.70 15.84 -8.08
N GLU A 279 -17.23 16.69 -7.17
CA GLU A 279 -17.49 18.12 -7.14
C GLU A 279 -16.56 18.85 -8.11
N MET A 280 -17.15 19.54 -9.08
CA MET A 280 -16.41 20.33 -10.06
C MET A 280 -16.23 21.79 -9.64
N ASP A 281 -17.07 22.31 -8.74
CA ASP A 281 -16.91 23.66 -8.20
C ASP A 281 -15.92 23.67 -7.03
N ILE A 282 -14.64 23.81 -7.36
CA ILE A 282 -13.55 23.90 -6.38
C ILE A 282 -13.75 25.06 -5.39
N GLN A 283 -14.37 26.17 -5.82
CA GLN A 283 -14.63 27.31 -4.92
C GLN A 283 -15.66 26.94 -3.85
N SER A 284 -16.62 26.06 -4.16
CA SER A 284 -17.58 25.58 -3.17
C SER A 284 -16.89 24.80 -2.04
N ILE A 285 -15.85 24.01 -2.39
CA ILE A 285 -15.04 23.23 -1.46
C ILE A 285 -14.22 24.17 -0.57
N GLU A 286 -13.52 25.14 -1.17
CA GLU A 286 -12.72 26.14 -0.43
C GLU A 286 -13.57 26.95 0.55
N ASN A 287 -14.82 27.26 0.18
CA ASN A 287 -15.77 27.98 1.02
C ASN A 287 -16.54 27.09 2.00
N ASN A 288 -16.28 25.77 1.99
CA ASN A 288 -16.94 24.76 2.82
C ASN A 288 -18.48 24.76 2.66
N THR A 289 -18.94 24.97 1.43
CA THR A 289 -20.35 24.88 1.03
C THR A 289 -20.58 24.03 -0.23
N PRO A 290 -19.89 22.88 -0.41
CA PRO A 290 -20.13 22.05 -1.58
C PRO A 290 -21.54 21.46 -1.55
N ALA A 291 -22.16 21.34 -2.72
CA ALA A 291 -23.50 20.81 -2.87
C ALA A 291 -23.66 20.25 -4.27
N PHE A 292 -24.05 18.98 -4.35
CA PHE A 292 -24.21 18.28 -5.61
C PHE A 292 -25.12 19.03 -6.61
N ASP A 293 -24.58 19.30 -7.80
CA ASP A 293 -25.26 19.85 -8.96
C ASP A 293 -25.22 18.86 -10.13
N GLU A 294 -26.35 18.23 -10.43
CA GLU A 294 -26.51 17.23 -11.51
C GLU A 294 -26.10 17.74 -12.90
N ALA A 295 -26.07 19.06 -13.12
CA ALA A 295 -25.69 19.63 -14.42
C ALA A 295 -24.17 19.61 -14.68
N VAL A 296 -23.35 19.58 -13.64
CA VAL A 296 -21.89 19.73 -13.74
C VAL A 296 -21.10 18.66 -13.00
N ASP A 297 -21.65 18.06 -11.95
CA ASP A 297 -20.98 17.09 -11.09
C ASP A 297 -21.15 15.65 -11.57
N PHE A 298 -20.26 14.79 -11.09
CA PHE A 298 -20.30 13.35 -11.36
C PHE A 298 -20.96 12.60 -10.21
N ALA A 299 -22.14 12.02 -10.45
CA ALA A 299 -22.80 11.17 -9.48
C ALA A 299 -22.07 9.82 -9.29
N GLY A 300 -21.97 9.34 -8.05
CA GLY A 300 -21.37 8.05 -7.74
C GLY A 300 -22.22 6.84 -8.14
N PRO A 301 -21.65 5.62 -8.03
CA PRO A 301 -20.29 5.34 -7.57
C PRO A 301 -19.23 5.76 -8.60
N LEU A 302 -18.13 6.34 -8.11
CA LEU A 302 -17.01 6.84 -8.91
C LEU A 302 -15.84 5.88 -8.84
N THR A 303 -14.99 5.87 -9.86
CA THR A 303 -13.82 4.97 -9.91
C THR A 303 -12.59 5.70 -9.35
N LEU A 304 -11.97 5.17 -8.29
CA LEU A 304 -10.77 5.75 -7.68
C LEU A 304 -9.46 5.24 -8.29
N ALA A 305 -9.48 4.02 -8.82
CA ALA A 305 -8.31 3.39 -9.43
C ALA A 305 -8.68 2.56 -10.67
N VAL A 306 -7.75 2.38 -11.59
CA VAL A 306 -7.96 1.57 -12.80
C VAL A 306 -6.70 0.74 -13.06
N ALA A 307 -6.86 -0.55 -13.37
CA ALA A 307 -5.81 -1.38 -13.94
C ALA A 307 -6.09 -1.62 -15.42
N ALA A 308 -5.05 -1.55 -16.26
CA ALA A 308 -5.15 -1.76 -17.68
C ALA A 308 -3.97 -2.58 -18.20
N GLU A 309 -4.24 -3.54 -19.08
CA GLU A 309 -3.25 -4.39 -19.71
C GLU A 309 -3.45 -4.35 -21.23
N ASN A 310 -2.39 -4.08 -21.98
CA ASN A 310 -2.42 -4.17 -23.43
C ASN A 310 -1.96 -5.57 -23.83
N TYR A 311 -2.85 -6.38 -24.42
CA TYR A 311 -2.51 -7.76 -24.78
C TYR A 311 -1.67 -7.89 -26.05
N SER A 312 -1.49 -6.79 -26.81
CA SER A 312 -0.60 -6.75 -27.98
C SER A 312 0.85 -6.47 -27.60
N THR A 313 1.08 -5.57 -26.63
CA THR A 313 2.42 -5.17 -26.18
C THR A 313 2.84 -5.83 -24.87
N SER A 314 1.90 -6.42 -24.13
CA SER A 314 2.06 -6.85 -22.72
C SER A 314 2.31 -5.70 -21.74
N GLY A 315 2.10 -4.44 -22.15
CA GLY A 315 2.24 -3.29 -21.26
C GLY A 315 1.17 -3.28 -20.18
N ARG A 316 1.55 -2.89 -18.96
CA ARG A 316 0.64 -2.81 -17.79
C ARG A 316 0.62 -1.41 -17.22
N LEU A 317 -0.57 -0.89 -16.97
CA LEU A 317 -0.79 0.44 -16.42
C LEU A 317 -1.75 0.34 -15.24
N VAL A 318 -1.38 0.96 -14.11
CA VAL A 318 -2.31 1.18 -13.00
C VAL A 318 -2.38 2.68 -12.72
N VAL A 319 -3.58 3.23 -12.61
CA VAL A 319 -3.82 4.66 -12.35
C VAL A 319 -4.62 4.79 -11.06
N PHE A 320 -4.21 5.70 -10.18
CA PHE A 320 -4.95 6.14 -9.00
C PHE A 320 -5.21 7.64 -9.11
N GLY A 321 -6.41 8.08 -8.73
CA GLY A 321 -6.79 9.49 -8.70
C GLY A 321 -6.39 10.24 -7.42
N ASP A 322 -5.41 9.70 -6.68
CA ASP A 322 -4.92 10.22 -5.40
C ASP A 322 -3.51 9.63 -5.20
N ALA A 323 -2.54 10.46 -4.87
CA ALA A 323 -1.18 10.04 -4.58
C ALA A 323 -0.90 9.97 -3.08
N GLU A 324 -1.69 10.61 -2.24
CA GLU A 324 -1.58 10.53 -0.78
C GLU A 324 -2.22 9.27 -0.20
N PHE A 325 -3.09 8.58 -0.95
CA PHE A 325 -3.84 7.41 -0.45
C PHE A 325 -2.94 6.34 0.20
N ALA A 326 -1.72 6.13 -0.31
CA ALA A 326 -0.78 5.13 0.20
C ALA A 326 0.41 5.74 0.95
N ALA A 327 0.33 7.03 1.29
CA ALA A 327 1.36 7.71 2.07
C ALA A 327 1.49 7.11 3.46
N ASP A 328 2.63 7.35 4.12
CA ASP A 328 2.97 6.76 5.41
C ASP A 328 1.87 6.97 6.47
N ALA A 329 1.18 8.12 6.45
CA ALA A 329 0.05 8.40 7.34
C ALA A 329 -1.20 7.52 7.09
N LEU A 330 -1.40 7.04 5.86
CA LEU A 330 -2.55 6.23 5.44
C LEU A 330 -2.21 4.75 5.18
N TYR A 331 -0.92 4.37 5.18
CA TYR A 331 -0.42 3.04 4.85
C TYR A 331 -1.18 1.87 5.51
N GLN A 332 -1.53 1.99 6.80
CA GLN A 332 -1.91 0.86 7.69
C GLN A 332 -3.34 0.31 7.52
N GLN A 333 -4.13 0.77 6.54
CA GLN A 333 -5.56 0.40 6.41
C GLN A 333 -5.89 -0.44 5.18
N GLY A 334 -4.87 -1.14 4.66
CA GLY A 334 -4.93 -1.84 3.37
C GLY A 334 -4.52 -0.94 2.19
N ASN A 335 -4.29 0.35 2.44
CA ASN A 335 -3.93 1.31 1.41
C ASN A 335 -2.54 0.98 0.86
N GLY A 336 -1.59 0.72 1.78
CA GLY A 336 -0.28 0.22 1.41
C GLY A 336 -0.36 -1.12 0.70
N ASP A 337 -1.23 -2.04 1.15
CA ASP A 337 -1.44 -3.33 0.48
C ASP A 337 -1.97 -3.14 -0.95
N MET A 338 -2.87 -2.19 -1.20
CA MET A 338 -3.40 -1.90 -2.53
C MET A 338 -2.31 -1.41 -3.48
N LEU A 339 -1.48 -0.45 -3.05
CA LEU A 339 -0.36 0.01 -3.88
C LEU A 339 0.69 -1.09 -4.09
N LEU A 340 1.02 -1.87 -3.05
CA LEU A 340 1.96 -2.99 -3.18
C LEU A 340 1.45 -4.08 -4.12
N ASN A 341 0.14 -4.38 -4.09
CA ASN A 341 -0.46 -5.33 -5.03
C ASN A 341 -0.48 -4.77 -6.46
N ALA A 342 -0.70 -3.46 -6.62
CA ALA A 342 -0.61 -2.79 -7.91
C ALA A 342 0.80 -2.88 -8.50
N VAL A 343 1.84 -2.61 -7.71
CA VAL A 343 3.24 -2.74 -8.14
C VAL A 343 3.58 -4.18 -8.50
N ASP A 344 3.17 -5.15 -7.67
CA ASP A 344 3.38 -6.57 -7.96
C ASP A 344 2.67 -7.01 -9.24
N TRP A 345 1.41 -6.63 -9.42
CA TRP A 345 0.66 -6.97 -10.63
C TRP A 345 1.31 -6.34 -11.86
N ALA A 346 1.66 -5.05 -11.78
CA ALA A 346 2.33 -4.33 -12.85
C ALA A 346 3.67 -5.00 -13.22
N ALA A 347 4.47 -5.41 -12.23
CA ALA A 347 5.74 -6.10 -12.41
C ALA A 347 5.64 -7.61 -12.76
N GLU A 348 4.45 -8.10 -13.16
CA GLU A 348 4.15 -9.51 -13.48
C GLU A 348 4.45 -10.50 -12.34
N GLN A 349 4.25 -10.07 -11.09
CA GLN A 349 4.47 -10.84 -9.87
C GLN A 349 3.16 -11.20 -9.17
N GLU A 350 2.15 -11.63 -9.92
CA GLU A 350 0.84 -12.00 -9.38
C GLU A 350 0.92 -13.12 -8.32
N ASN A 351 1.92 -14.01 -8.45
CA ASN A 351 2.22 -15.03 -7.44
C ASN A 351 2.69 -14.42 -6.10
N MET A 352 3.33 -13.24 -6.11
CA MET A 352 3.80 -12.53 -4.90
C MET A 352 2.74 -11.67 -4.24
N ILE A 353 1.68 -11.27 -4.95
CA ILE A 353 0.48 -10.68 -4.34
C ILE A 353 -0.10 -11.62 -3.27
N SER A 354 0.13 -12.92 -3.45
CA SER A 354 -0.27 -13.92 -2.46
C SER A 354 0.60 -14.03 -1.22
N LEU A 355 1.77 -13.39 -1.23
CA LEU A 355 2.88 -13.60 -0.31
C LEU A 355 3.36 -12.28 0.34
N THR A 356 2.50 -11.24 0.38
CA THR A 356 2.78 -9.98 1.08
C THR A 356 2.62 -10.17 2.60
N PRO A 357 3.70 -10.03 3.41
CA PRO A 357 3.63 -10.21 4.85
C PRO A 357 2.76 -9.13 5.49
N LYS A 358 1.69 -9.54 6.17
CA LYS A 358 0.95 -8.61 7.02
C LYS A 358 1.81 -8.23 8.22
N ASN A 359 2.05 -6.93 8.40
CA ASN A 359 2.65 -6.42 9.62
C ASN A 359 1.74 -6.77 10.81
N ASN A 360 2.31 -7.36 11.86
CA ASN A 360 1.64 -7.46 13.15
C ASN A 360 1.50 -6.04 13.70
N VAL A 361 0.35 -5.42 13.47
CA VAL A 361 0.07 -4.08 13.95
C VAL A 361 0.07 -4.11 15.47
N SER A 362 1.09 -3.51 16.09
CA SER A 362 0.96 -3.05 17.45
C SER A 362 -0.21 -2.06 17.44
N ARG A 363 -1.36 -2.49 17.95
CA ARG A 363 -2.46 -1.59 18.25
C ARG A 363 -1.96 -0.65 19.33
N THR A 364 -1.33 0.44 18.93
CA THR A 364 -1.00 1.52 19.83
C THR A 364 -2.35 2.13 20.20
N TYR A 365 -2.82 1.78 21.40
CA TYR A 365 -3.93 2.48 22.01
C TYR A 365 -3.53 3.94 22.09
N SER A 366 -4.10 4.77 21.21
CA SER A 366 -3.99 6.22 21.34
C SER A 366 -4.96 6.61 22.46
N PRO A 367 -4.48 6.94 23.66
CA PRO A 367 -5.37 7.35 24.72
C PRO A 367 -6.16 8.58 24.24
N PRO A 368 -7.45 8.70 24.58
CA PRO A 368 -8.21 9.90 24.27
C PRO A 368 -7.46 11.12 24.84
N GLY A 369 -7.38 12.20 24.06
CA GLY A 369 -6.72 13.43 24.49
C GLY A 369 -7.27 13.92 25.83
N THR A 370 -6.52 14.80 26.52
CA THR A 370 -6.81 15.22 27.91
C THR A 370 -8.27 15.63 28.14
N LEU A 371 -8.90 16.29 27.17
CA LEU A 371 -10.33 16.66 27.20
C LEU A 371 -11.29 15.45 27.13
N GLY A 372 -10.99 14.44 26.32
CA GLY A 372 -11.75 13.20 26.22
C GLY A 372 -11.67 12.37 27.51
N LEU A 373 -10.48 12.32 28.12
CA LEU A 373 -10.27 11.62 29.39
C LEU A 373 -11.00 12.31 30.56
N VAL A 374 -10.93 13.65 30.62
CA VAL A 374 -11.65 14.45 31.64
C VAL A 374 -13.17 14.34 31.47
N SER A 375 -13.69 14.41 30.24
CA SER A 375 -15.13 14.26 30.00
C SER A 375 -15.65 12.87 30.38
N MET A 376 -14.89 11.81 30.07
CA MET A 376 -15.25 10.45 30.46
C MET A 376 -15.30 10.29 31.99
N ILE A 377 -14.35 10.89 32.72
CA ILE A 377 -14.34 10.89 34.19
C ILE A 377 -15.54 11.70 34.74
N LEU A 378 -15.81 12.90 34.22
CA LEU A 378 -16.91 13.74 34.69
C LEU A 378 -18.27 13.07 34.47
N VAL A 379 -18.49 12.41 33.33
CA VAL A 379 -19.75 11.70 33.06
C VAL A 379 -19.91 10.49 33.98
N SER A 380 -18.87 9.66 34.09
CA SER A 380 -18.96 8.40 34.85
C SER A 380 -18.99 8.62 36.37
N VAL A 381 -18.19 9.55 36.90
CA VAL A 381 -18.01 9.76 38.35
C VAL A 381 -18.94 10.83 38.91
N CYS A 382 -19.31 11.84 38.12
CA CYS A 382 -20.17 12.93 38.62
C CYS A 382 -21.60 12.82 38.11
N LEU A 383 -21.81 12.76 36.79
CA LEU A 383 -23.15 12.87 36.21
C LEU A 383 -24.04 11.68 36.61
N ILE A 384 -23.55 10.45 36.43
CA ILE A 384 -24.33 9.24 36.72
C ILE A 384 -24.74 9.17 38.20
N PRO A 385 -23.84 9.34 39.19
CA PRO A 385 -24.23 9.34 40.60
C PRO A 385 -25.20 10.45 40.98
N ILE A 386 -25.04 11.66 40.42
CA ILE A 386 -25.96 12.77 40.67
C ILE A 386 -27.37 12.44 40.16
N LEU A 387 -27.48 11.85 38.96
CA LEU A 387 -28.78 11.44 38.42
C LEU A 387 -29.45 10.36 39.29
N VAL A 388 -28.68 9.41 39.82
CA VAL A 388 -29.18 8.38 40.73
C VAL A 388 -29.67 9.01 42.04
N LEU A 389 -28.90 9.94 42.63
CA LEU A 389 -29.31 10.66 43.84
C LEU A 389 -30.57 11.51 43.60
N ALA A 390 -30.63 12.23 42.48
CA ALA A 390 -31.79 13.03 42.11
C ALA A 390 -33.05 12.16 41.92
N ALA A 391 -32.92 10.99 41.27
CA ALA A 391 -33.99 10.02 41.16
C ALA A 391 -34.44 9.48 42.53
N GLY A 392 -33.49 9.21 43.43
CA GLY A 392 -33.76 8.80 44.81
C GLY A 392 -34.52 9.85 45.61
N VAL A 393 -34.08 11.11 45.57
CA VAL A 393 -34.72 12.25 46.25
C VAL A 393 -36.12 12.51 45.68
N SER A 394 -36.26 12.48 44.35
CA SER A 394 -37.55 12.65 43.66
C SER A 394 -38.55 11.56 44.05
N SER A 395 -38.10 10.31 44.08
CA SER A 395 -38.92 9.17 44.53
C SER A 395 -39.35 9.31 45.99
N TRP A 396 -38.44 9.70 46.89
CA TRP A 396 -38.74 9.96 48.29
C TRP A 396 -39.77 11.08 48.47
N TYR A 397 -39.59 12.19 47.75
CA TYR A 397 -40.48 13.35 47.83
C TYR A 397 -41.88 13.05 47.27
N SER A 398 -41.96 12.30 46.16
CA SER A 398 -43.22 11.84 45.57
C SER A 398 -44.00 10.91 46.50
N ARG A 399 -43.30 9.99 47.19
CA ARG A 399 -43.91 9.11 48.19
C ARG A 399 -44.44 9.88 49.40
N ARG A 400 -43.71 10.88 49.89
CA ARG A 400 -44.12 11.72 51.03
C ARG A 400 -45.32 12.63 50.74
N ARG A 401 -45.61 12.94 49.47
CA ARG A 401 -46.82 13.69 49.09
C ARG A 401 -48.07 12.82 48.90
N ARG A 402 -47.91 11.49 48.79
CA ARG A 402 -49.01 10.54 48.55
C ARG A 402 -49.46 9.78 49.81
N GLY A 403 -48.73 9.88 50.91
CA GLY A 403 -49.16 9.48 52.25
C GLY A 403 -49.24 10.70 53.13
#